data_AF-A0A2E6T718-F1
#
_entry.id   AF-A0A2E6T718-F1
#
_cell.length_a   1.000
_cell.length_b   1.000
_cell.length_c   1.000
_cell.angle_alpha   90.00
_cell.angle_beta   90.00
_cell.angle_gamma   90.00
#
_symmetry.space_group_name_H-M   'P 1'
#
loop_
_entity.id
_entity.type
_entity.pdbx_description
1 polymer ?
#
loop_
_entity_poly.entity_id
_entity_poly.type
_entity_poly.pdbx_seq_one_letter_code
_entity_poly.pdbx_strand_id
1 'polypeptide(L)'
;MWYDNNTVYFACTNGGKNKSGQIFKYTPSLYEGTKKENKKPGKITLFAEPNNTKIVEFADNLTVAPWGDLIIAEDGPEIQYLRGITPQGKMYTLARNSLNLVEFAGPCFSENHKSLFVNMQSPGITLEITGPWQKGR
;
A
#
# COMPACT_ATOMS: atom_id res chain seq x y z
N MET A 1 -2.83 6.61 3.82
CA MET A 1 -4.17 6.05 3.56
C MET A 1 -4.48 6.16 2.08
N TRP A 2 -5.27 5.24 1.51
CA TRP A 2 -5.69 5.28 0.11
C TRP A 2 -7.15 4.81 -0.02
N TYR A 3 -7.94 5.46 -0.88
CA TYR A 3 -9.32 5.07 -1.16
C TYR A 3 -9.45 4.57 -2.60
N ASP A 4 -10.06 3.40 -2.75
CA ASP A 4 -10.40 2.81 -4.05
C ASP A 4 -11.63 1.92 -3.91
N ASN A 5 -12.54 1.95 -4.90
CA ASN A 5 -13.69 1.05 -5.00
C ASN A 5 -14.46 0.84 -3.67
N ASN A 6 -14.88 1.93 -3.03
CA ASN A 6 -15.60 1.93 -1.74
C ASN A 6 -14.84 1.21 -0.61
N THR A 7 -13.51 1.25 -0.66
CA THR A 7 -12.62 0.68 0.33
C THR A 7 -11.53 1.68 0.67
N VAL A 8 -11.29 1.89 1.96
CA VAL A 8 -10.13 2.64 2.45
C VAL A 8 -9.08 1.65 2.94
N TYR A 9 -7.86 1.77 2.42
CA TYR A 9 -6.68 1.09 2.94
C TYR A 9 -5.86 2.07 3.77
N PHE A 10 -5.36 1.63 4.91
CA PHE A 10 -4.46 2.44 5.72
C PHE A 10 -3.40 1.59 6.39
N ALA A 11 -2.18 2.10 6.39
CA ALA A 11 -1.06 1.44 7.02
C ALA A 11 -0.95 1.91 8.48
N CYS A 12 -0.43 1.02 9.31
CA CYS A 12 0.03 1.32 10.64
C CYS A 12 1.50 0.88 10.69
N THR A 13 2.40 1.82 10.42
CA THR A 13 3.83 1.60 10.15
C THR A 13 4.51 0.70 11.19
N ASN A 14 4.24 0.90 12.47
CA ASN A 14 4.84 0.14 13.56
C ASN A 14 3.82 -0.67 14.38
N GLY A 15 2.67 -0.99 13.78
CA GLY A 15 1.64 -1.84 14.38
C GLY A 15 2.00 -3.33 14.37
N GLY A 16 1.10 -4.13 14.94
CA GLY A 16 1.19 -5.60 14.94
C GLY A 16 2.10 -6.17 16.03
N LYS A 17 2.12 -7.50 16.14
CA LYS A 17 2.81 -8.21 17.23
C LYS A 17 4.31 -7.88 17.30
N ASN A 18 4.97 -7.84 16.15
CA ASN A 18 6.41 -7.56 16.05
C ASN A 18 6.73 -6.08 15.84
N LYS A 19 5.73 -5.18 15.90
CA LYS A 19 5.86 -3.75 15.61
C LYS A 19 6.47 -3.44 14.24
N SER A 20 6.27 -4.34 13.28
CA SER A 20 6.86 -4.28 11.93
C SER A 20 5.87 -3.85 10.86
N GLY A 21 4.67 -3.43 11.26
CA GLY A 21 3.66 -2.88 10.35
C GLY A 21 2.41 -3.75 10.20
N GLN A 22 1.29 -3.07 10.01
CA GLN A 22 0.00 -3.65 9.64
C GLN A 22 -0.63 -2.84 8.51
N ILE A 23 -1.50 -3.48 7.76
CA ILE A 23 -2.40 -2.80 6.82
C ILE A 23 -3.81 -3.16 7.20
N PHE A 24 -4.65 -2.14 7.35
CA PHE A 24 -6.06 -2.29 7.59
C PHE A 24 -6.84 -1.94 6.32
N LYS A 25 -7.97 -2.62 6.17
CA LYS A 25 -8.99 -2.37 5.16
C LYS A 25 -10.27 -1.96 5.87
N TYR A 26 -10.78 -0.78 5.55
CA TYR A 26 -12.08 -0.30 5.95
C TYR A 26 -13.05 -0.34 4.77
N THR A 27 -14.18 -1.01 4.96
CA THR A 27 -15.32 -0.95 4.05
C THR A 27 -16.43 -0.15 4.72
N PRO A 28 -16.76 1.05 4.21
CA PRO A 28 -17.82 1.87 4.77
C PRO A 28 -19.18 1.16 4.79
N SER A 29 -20.04 1.60 5.70
CA SER A 29 -21.45 1.22 5.73
C SER A 29 -22.14 1.57 4.40
N LEU A 30 -23.19 0.81 4.04
CA LEU A 30 -24.14 1.26 2.99
C LEU A 30 -24.89 2.53 3.38
N TYR A 31 -24.87 2.89 4.66
CA TYR A 31 -25.56 4.02 5.26
C TYR A 31 -24.57 4.96 5.98
N GLU A 32 -23.30 4.96 5.56
CA GLU A 32 -22.21 5.73 6.16
C GLU A 32 -22.60 7.19 6.38
N GLY A 33 -22.38 7.71 7.58
CA GLY A 33 -22.68 9.11 7.93
C GLY A 33 -24.18 9.42 8.08
N THR A 34 -25.06 8.43 8.02
CA THR A 34 -26.51 8.62 8.18
C THR A 34 -27.03 8.02 9.49
N LYS A 35 -28.25 8.40 9.90
CA LYS A 35 -28.95 7.80 11.06
C LYS A 35 -29.15 6.29 10.95
N LYS A 36 -29.01 5.69 9.76
CA LYS A 36 -29.18 4.25 9.52
C LYS A 36 -27.86 3.46 9.61
N GLU A 37 -26.71 4.11 9.84
CA GLU A 37 -25.39 3.45 9.88
C GLU A 37 -25.35 2.25 10.83
N ASN A 38 -25.91 2.40 12.03
CA ASN A 38 -26.02 1.32 13.02
C ASN A 38 -26.77 0.07 12.52
N LYS A 39 -27.60 0.18 11.47
CA LYS A 39 -28.30 -0.98 10.88
C LYS A 39 -27.38 -1.86 10.03
N LYS A 40 -26.29 -1.30 9.51
CA LYS A 40 -25.29 -2.02 8.71
C LYS A 40 -23.94 -1.31 8.87
N PRO A 41 -23.25 -1.44 10.03
CA PRO A 41 -22.05 -0.67 10.31
C PRO A 41 -20.93 -0.96 9.31
N GLY A 42 -20.01 -0.01 9.16
CA GLY A 42 -18.76 -0.24 8.42
C GLY A 42 -17.93 -1.34 9.06
N LYS A 43 -17.03 -1.94 8.27
CA LYS A 43 -16.18 -3.05 8.71
C LYS A 43 -14.72 -2.70 8.55
N ILE A 44 -13.97 -2.74 9.65
CA ILE A 44 -12.50 -2.74 9.64
C ILE A 44 -12.02 -4.20 9.66
N THR A 45 -11.07 -4.52 8.80
CA THR A 45 -10.41 -5.83 8.71
C THR A 45 -8.90 -5.62 8.75
N LEU A 46 -8.19 -6.41 9.56
CA LEU A 46 -6.74 -6.52 9.45
C LEU A 46 -6.42 -7.22 8.13
N PHE A 47 -5.99 -6.45 7.14
CA PHE A 47 -5.79 -6.92 5.76
C PHE A 47 -4.45 -7.64 5.61
N ALA A 48 -3.39 -7.11 6.23
CA ALA A 48 -2.09 -7.76 6.28
C ALA A 48 -1.37 -7.49 7.60
N GLU A 49 -0.84 -8.56 8.20
CA GLU A 49 0.18 -8.51 9.27
C GLU A 49 1.12 -9.71 9.08
N PRO A 50 2.09 -9.61 8.16
CA PRO A 50 2.94 -10.75 7.82
C PRO A 50 3.82 -11.23 8.97
N ASN A 51 4.11 -10.34 9.94
CA ASN A 51 5.06 -10.57 11.03
C ASN A 51 6.42 -11.09 10.55
N ASN A 52 6.81 -10.71 9.33
CA ASN A 52 8.04 -11.10 8.66
C ASN A 52 8.54 -9.93 7.82
N THR A 53 9.59 -9.28 8.31
CA THR A 53 10.18 -8.07 7.70
C THR A 53 10.80 -8.31 6.33
N LYS A 54 11.02 -9.58 5.94
CA LYS A 54 11.46 -9.90 4.57
C LYS A 54 10.35 -9.76 3.52
N ILE A 55 9.09 -9.80 3.95
CA ILE A 55 7.91 -9.74 3.08
C ILE A 55 7.39 -8.30 2.98
N VAL A 56 7.09 -7.70 4.14
CA VAL A 56 6.74 -6.30 4.30
C VAL A 56 7.32 -5.83 5.63
N GLU A 57 7.99 -4.68 5.62
CA GLU A 57 8.53 -4.02 6.82
C GLU A 57 8.10 -2.55 6.82
N PHE A 58 7.60 -2.06 7.97
CA PHE A 58 7.23 -0.66 8.17
C PHE A 58 6.40 -0.08 7.00
N ALA A 59 5.34 -0.79 6.61
CA ALA A 59 4.42 -0.32 5.58
C ALA A 59 3.87 1.07 5.93
N ASP A 60 4.09 2.05 5.05
CA ASP A 60 3.71 3.43 5.34
C ASP A 60 2.75 3.97 4.26
N ASN A 61 3.29 4.29 3.09
CA ASN A 61 2.49 4.86 2.02
C ASN A 61 1.86 3.76 1.15
N LEU A 62 0.66 4.03 0.63
CA LEU A 62 -0.15 3.05 -0.08
C LEU A 62 -0.74 3.65 -1.35
N THR A 63 -0.87 2.84 -2.39
CA THR A 63 -1.73 3.15 -3.55
C THR A 63 -2.34 1.87 -4.10
N VAL A 64 -3.54 1.95 -4.66
CA VAL A 64 -4.16 0.82 -5.35
C VAL A 64 -3.82 0.91 -6.83
N ALA A 65 -3.21 -0.15 -7.35
CA ALA A 65 -2.95 -0.27 -8.77
C ALA A 65 -4.26 -0.35 -9.57
N PRO A 66 -4.27 0.08 -10.84
CA PRO A 66 -5.46 0.10 -11.71
C PRO A 66 -6.17 -1.25 -11.85
N TRP A 67 -5.47 -2.32 -11.48
CA TRP A 67 -5.89 -3.69 -11.61
C TRP A 67 -6.21 -4.38 -10.27
N GLY A 68 -6.20 -3.61 -9.18
CA GLY A 68 -6.68 -4.00 -7.85
C GLY A 68 -5.60 -4.41 -6.84
N ASP A 69 -4.32 -4.49 -7.23
CA ASP A 69 -3.25 -4.82 -6.29
C ASP A 69 -2.96 -3.60 -5.40
N LEU A 70 -2.73 -3.82 -4.11
CA LEU A 70 -2.27 -2.77 -3.20
C LEU A 70 -0.74 -2.65 -3.29
N ILE A 71 -0.25 -1.50 -3.73
CA ILE A 71 1.18 -1.17 -3.72
C ILE A 71 1.51 -0.44 -2.42
N ILE A 72 2.61 -0.83 -1.80
CA ILE A 72 3.07 -0.38 -0.49
C ILE A 72 4.47 0.17 -0.64
N ALA A 73 4.73 1.32 -0.04
CA ALA A 73 6.06 1.84 0.19
C ALA A 73 6.48 1.57 1.64
N GLU A 74 7.66 1.01 1.82
CA GLU A 74 8.25 0.73 3.13
C GLU A 74 9.05 1.95 3.64
N ASP A 75 9.00 2.17 4.96
CA ASP A 75 9.79 3.18 5.70
C ASP A 75 10.48 2.55 6.91
N GLY A 76 11.45 1.69 6.62
CA GLY A 76 12.27 0.99 7.61
C GLY A 76 13.73 1.44 7.68
N PRO A 77 14.53 0.86 8.60
CA PRO A 77 15.94 1.18 8.75
C PRO A 77 16.84 0.50 7.71
N GLU A 78 16.34 -0.53 7.01
CA GLU A 78 17.11 -1.36 6.08
C GLU A 78 16.90 -0.93 4.61
N ILE A 79 17.19 -1.80 3.65
CA ILE A 79 16.89 -1.56 2.24
C ILE A 79 15.37 -1.48 2.07
N GLN A 80 14.92 -0.42 1.38
CA GLN A 80 13.50 -0.14 1.19
C GLN A 80 12.98 -0.66 -0.15
N TYR A 81 11.72 -1.10 -0.15
CA TYR A 81 11.08 -1.71 -1.31
C TYR A 81 9.71 -1.09 -1.59
N LEU A 82 9.31 -1.18 -2.86
CA LEU A 82 7.90 -1.19 -3.20
C LEU A 82 7.41 -2.64 -3.16
N ARG A 83 6.41 -2.91 -2.33
CA ARG A 83 5.74 -4.22 -2.24
C ARG A 83 4.38 -4.17 -2.89
N GLY A 84 3.89 -5.31 -3.33
CA GLY A 84 2.52 -5.46 -3.83
C GLY A 84 1.78 -6.56 -3.09
N ILE A 85 0.48 -6.37 -2.87
CA ILE A 85 -0.45 -7.38 -2.36
C ILE A 85 -1.61 -7.50 -3.35
N THR A 86 -1.76 -8.68 -3.94
CA THR A 86 -2.90 -8.98 -4.82
C THR A 86 -4.22 -9.00 -4.03
N PRO A 87 -5.39 -8.88 -4.68
CA PRO A 87 -6.69 -9.06 -4.02
C PRO A 87 -6.85 -10.40 -3.28
N GLN A 88 -6.12 -11.44 -3.70
CA GLN A 88 -6.10 -12.76 -3.07
C GLN A 88 -5.11 -12.86 -1.91
N GLY A 89 -4.38 -11.80 -1.57
CA GLY A 89 -3.43 -11.75 -0.46
C GLY A 89 -2.02 -12.23 -0.78
N LYS A 90 -1.72 -12.59 -2.04
CA LYS A 90 -0.34 -12.91 -2.46
C LYS A 90 0.50 -11.64 -2.42
N MET A 91 1.63 -11.71 -1.71
CA MET A 91 2.60 -10.61 -1.61
C MET A 91 3.79 -10.81 -2.56
N TYR A 92 4.34 -9.72 -3.08
CA TYR A 92 5.50 -9.72 -3.98
C TYR A 92 6.31 -8.42 -3.86
N THR A 93 7.56 -8.45 -4.33
CA THR A 93 8.40 -7.26 -4.46
C THR A 93 8.23 -6.67 -5.86
N LEU A 94 7.82 -5.41 -5.92
CA LEU A 94 7.69 -4.66 -7.17
C LEU A 94 9.01 -3.97 -7.54
N ALA A 95 9.65 -3.28 -6.59
CA ALA A 95 10.89 -2.57 -6.80
C ALA A 95 11.75 -2.57 -5.53
N ARG A 96 13.07 -2.41 -5.71
CA ARG A 96 14.07 -2.26 -4.65
C ARG A 96 14.78 -0.93 -4.81
N ASN A 97 14.84 -0.12 -3.75
CA ASN A 97 15.73 1.02 -3.73
C ASN A 97 17.18 0.52 -3.77
N SER A 98 17.87 0.82 -4.86
CA SER A 98 19.27 0.41 -5.08
C SER A 98 20.26 1.55 -4.90
N LEU A 99 19.78 2.77 -4.61
CA LEU A 99 20.60 3.96 -4.43
C LEU A 99 21.07 4.10 -2.98
N ASN A 100 20.17 3.91 -2.02
CA ASN A 100 20.43 4.09 -0.59
C ASN A 100 19.39 3.33 0.26
N LEU A 101 19.38 3.58 1.57
CA LEU A 101 18.44 3.00 2.53
C LEU A 101 17.22 3.89 2.80
N VAL A 102 17.03 4.97 2.03
CA VAL A 102 15.93 5.91 2.25
C VAL A 102 14.63 5.33 1.70
N GLU A 103 13.52 5.67 2.36
CA GLU A 103 12.18 5.24 1.99
C GLU A 103 11.75 5.67 0.58
N PHE A 104 10.82 4.87 0.04
CA PHE A 104 9.94 5.33 -1.01
C PHE A 104 8.75 6.07 -0.37
N ALA A 105 8.29 7.14 -0.99
CA ALA A 105 7.18 7.95 -0.48
C ALA A 105 6.18 8.35 -1.58
N GLY A 106 4.90 8.33 -1.22
CA GLY A 106 3.78 8.79 -2.04
C GLY A 106 3.66 8.11 -3.39
N PRO A 107 3.61 6.76 -3.48
CA PRO A 107 3.34 6.11 -4.74
C PRO A 107 1.94 6.50 -5.26
N CYS A 108 1.82 6.79 -6.56
CA CYS A 108 0.53 7.04 -7.20
C CYS A 108 0.57 6.68 -8.69
N PHE A 109 -0.53 6.10 -9.20
CA PHE A 109 -0.65 5.83 -10.62
C PHE A 109 -1.15 7.06 -11.37
N SER A 110 -0.57 7.29 -12.54
CA SER A 110 -1.14 8.18 -13.57
C SER A 110 -2.58 7.81 -13.90
N GLU A 111 -3.37 8.80 -14.32
CA GLU A 111 -4.77 8.62 -14.73
C GLU A 111 -4.92 7.63 -15.89
N ASN A 112 -3.98 7.66 -16.86
CA ASN A 112 -3.97 6.72 -17.96
C ASN A 112 -3.35 5.35 -17.61
N HIS A 113 -2.95 5.17 -16.35
CA HIS A 113 -2.50 3.90 -15.77
C HIS A 113 -1.22 3.32 -16.38
N LYS A 114 -0.44 4.14 -17.11
CA LYS A 114 0.81 3.71 -17.75
C LYS A 114 2.03 3.86 -16.85
N SER A 115 1.97 4.78 -15.91
CA SER A 115 3.09 5.14 -15.05
C SER A 115 2.69 5.09 -13.58
N LEU A 116 3.57 4.53 -12.76
CA LEU A 116 3.59 4.67 -11.31
C LEU A 116 4.63 5.72 -10.96
N PHE A 117 4.21 6.82 -10.35
CA PHE A 117 5.13 7.79 -9.78
C PHE A 117 5.40 7.44 -8.33
N VAL A 118 6.64 7.59 -7.89
CA VAL A 118 7.05 7.42 -6.49
C VAL A 118 8.20 8.36 -6.18
N ASN A 119 8.24 8.88 -4.96
CA ASN A 119 9.33 9.74 -4.50
C ASN A 119 10.32 8.95 -3.65
N MET A 120 11.53 9.47 -3.54
CA MET A 120 12.50 9.13 -2.50
C MET A 120 12.77 10.39 -1.69
N GLN A 121 12.45 10.39 -0.39
CA GLN A 121 12.50 11.61 0.44
C GLN A 121 13.87 12.30 0.38
N SER A 122 14.94 11.51 0.46
CA SER A 122 16.32 11.97 0.29
C SER A 122 17.00 11.12 -0.79
N PRO A 123 17.56 11.71 -1.85
CA PRO A 123 17.87 13.14 -2.01
C PRO A 123 16.74 13.98 -2.64
N GLY A 124 15.47 13.57 -2.56
CA GLY A 124 14.34 14.32 -3.11
C GLY A 124 14.11 14.05 -4.60
N ILE A 125 14.13 12.77 -4.99
CA ILE A 125 13.96 12.34 -6.38
C ILE A 125 12.55 11.82 -6.59
N THR A 126 11.92 12.22 -7.69
CA THR A 126 10.71 11.58 -8.21
C THR A 126 11.08 10.63 -9.34
N LEU A 127 10.63 9.38 -9.24
CA LEU A 127 10.81 8.34 -10.24
C LEU A 127 9.50 8.10 -10.98
N GLU A 128 9.58 8.01 -12.29
CA GLU A 128 8.54 7.44 -13.12
C GLU A 128 8.89 5.97 -13.38
N ILE A 129 8.08 5.05 -12.86
CA ILE A 129 8.18 3.63 -13.16
C ILE A 129 7.16 3.33 -14.23
N THR A 130 7.62 2.85 -15.38
CA THR A 130 6.77 2.27 -16.42
C THR A 130 7.03 0.78 -16.48
N GLY A 131 6.01 0.01 -16.84
CA GLY A 131 6.14 -1.42 -16.97
C GLY A 131 5.25 -1.94 -18.09
N PRO A 132 5.48 -3.17 -18.58
CA PRO A 132 4.46 -3.90 -19.29
C PRO A 132 3.44 -4.44 -18.27
N TRP A 133 2.73 -3.55 -17.56
CA TRP A 133 1.85 -3.90 -16.42
C TRP A 133 0.87 -5.04 -16.70
N GLN A 134 0.45 -5.15 -17.96
CA GLN A 134 -0.50 -6.17 -18.42
C GLN A 134 0.14 -7.52 -18.80
N LYS A 135 1.47 -7.62 -18.95
CA LYS A 135 2.15 -8.83 -19.47
C LYS A 135 2.68 -9.78 -18.38
N GLY A 136 2.52 -9.46 -17.10
CA GLY A 136 3.06 -10.24 -15.96
C GLY A 136 2.01 -10.86 -15.04
N ARG A 137 0.76 -10.99 -15.52
CA ARG A 137 -0.34 -11.61 -14.79
C ARG A 137 -0.52 -13.06 -15.21
#